data_AF-A0A919TYP7-F1
#
_entry.id   AF-A0A919TYP7-F1
#
_cell.length_a   1.000
_cell.length_b   1.000
_cell.length_c   1.000
_cell.angle_alpha   90.00
_cell.angle_beta   90.00
_cell.angle_gamma   90.00
#
_symmetry.space_group_name_H-M   'P 1'
#
loop_
_entity.id
_entity.type
_entity.pdbx_description
1 polymer ?
#
loop_
_entity_poly.entity_id
_entity_poly.type
_entity_poly.pdbx_seq_one_letter_code
_entity_poly.pdbx_strand_id
1 'polypeptide(L)' 'MVWGAAGAANATITSPGGGTWDSGASAKLVWSDYHHPSKTHRSSVVGEIYYTSDWTAPGLWSYAATYAKLSGNKAYWDVK' A
#
# COMPACT_ATOMS: atom_id res chain seq x y z
N MET A 1 -17.87 21.63 -19.33
CA MET A 1 -17.95 20.98 -18.00
C MET A 1 -17.20 19.65 -18.11
N VAL A 2 -16.01 19.53 -17.52
CA VAL A 2 -15.30 18.24 -17.44
C VAL A 2 -15.68 17.58 -16.12
N TRP A 3 -16.36 16.44 -16.22
CA TRP A 3 -16.68 15.58 -15.09
C TRP A 3 -15.38 14.90 -14.67
N GLY A 4 -14.84 15.31 -13.52
CA GLY A 4 -13.72 14.61 -12.90
C GLY A 4 -14.19 13.22 -12.45
N ALA A 5 -13.95 12.20 -13.25
CA ALA A 5 -14.09 10.82 -12.81
C ALA A 5 -13.01 10.54 -11.77
N ALA A 6 -13.34 10.68 -10.48
CA ALA A 6 -12.55 10.05 -9.43
C ALA A 6 -12.72 8.54 -9.62
N GLY A 7 -11.79 7.91 -10.33
CA GLY A 7 -11.83 6.45 -10.53
C GLY A 7 -11.88 5.76 -9.17
N ALA A 8 -12.81 4.82 -9.03
CA ALA A 8 -13.09 4.12 -7.78
C ALA A 8 -11.77 3.61 -7.18
N ALA A 9 -11.45 4.11 -5.98
CA ALA A 9 -10.33 3.62 -5.22
C ALA A 9 -10.72 2.24 -4.66
N ASN A 10 -10.00 1.20 -5.06
CA ASN A 10 -10.20 -0.13 -4.51
C ASN A 10 -9.23 -0.31 -3.35
N ALA A 11 -9.73 -0.05 -2.13
CA ALA A 11 -8.99 -0.17 -0.89
C ALA A 11 -9.45 -1.41 -0.13
N THR A 12 -8.50 -2.16 0.42
CA THR A 12 -8.71 -3.38 1.20
C THR A 12 -7.92 -3.26 2.49
N ILE A 13 -8.64 -3.41 3.59
CA ILE A 13 -8.06 -3.54 4.92
C ILE A 13 -8.13 -5.02 5.31
N THR A 14 -6.98 -5.63 5.53
CA THR A 14 -6.86 -7.01 6.01
C THR A 14 -5.91 -7.08 7.18
N SER A 15 -5.91 -8.19 7.91
CA SER A 15 -5.01 -8.36 9.05
C SER A 15 -4.02 -9.54 8.88
N PRO A 16 -3.19 -9.55 7.83
CA PRO A 16 -2.30 -10.67 7.57
C PRO A 16 -1.13 -10.71 8.55
N GLY A 17 -0.71 -11.91 8.94
CA GLY A 17 0.44 -12.12 9.83
C GLY A 17 0.26 -11.64 11.28
N GLY A 18 -0.92 -11.14 11.65
CA GLY A 18 -1.19 -10.52 12.96
C GLY A 18 -0.96 -9.01 13.00
N GLY A 19 -0.65 -8.39 11.86
CA GLY A 19 -0.63 -6.94 11.67
C GLY A 19 -1.90 -6.43 10.98
N THR A 20 -2.00 -5.12 10.79
CA THR A 20 -3.04 -4.46 9.98
C THR A 20 -2.42 -4.02 8.66
N TRP A 21 -3.05 -4.38 7.55
CA TRP A 21 -2.65 -4.01 6.20
C TRP A 21 -3.75 -3.24 5.51
N ASP A 22 -3.54 -1.95 5.28
CA ASP A 22 -4.37 -1.12 4.41
C ASP A 22 -3.67 -1.00 3.05
N SER A 23 -4.30 -1.47 1.99
CA SER A 23 -3.72 -1.38 0.64
C SER A 23 -4.78 -1.10 -0.39
N GLY A 24 -4.38 -0.40 -1.44
CA GLY A 24 -5.34 -0.10 -2.50
C GLY A 24 -4.73 0.59 -3.70
N ALA A 25 -5.58 0.77 -4.70
CA ALA A 25 -5.27 1.55 -5.88
C ALA A 25 -6.46 2.41 -6.28
N SER A 26 -6.18 3.67 -6.56
CA SER A 26 -7.09 4.62 -7.20
C SER A 26 -6.58 4.96 -8.60
N ALA A 27 -7.32 5.78 -9.34
CA ALA A 27 -6.92 6.25 -10.67
C ALA A 27 -5.59 7.02 -10.71
N LYS A 28 -5.08 7.47 -9.55
CA LYS A 28 -3.86 8.28 -9.46
C LYS A 28 -2.76 7.65 -8.62
N LEU A 29 -3.11 6.90 -7.57
CA LEU A 29 -2.16 6.41 -6.58
C LEU A 29 -2.43 4.95 -6.24
N VAL A 30 -1.38 4.18 -6.05
CA VAL A 30 -1.39 2.87 -5.42
C VAL A 30 -0.62 2.98 -4.12
N TRP A 31 -1.16 2.41 -3.04
CA TRP A 31 -0.56 2.47 -1.72
C TRP A 31 -0.62 1.11 -1.01
N SER A 32 0.29 0.93 -0.06
CA SER A 32 0.44 -0.22 0.79
C SER A 32 0.96 0.25 2.14
N ASP A 33 0.08 0.27 3.12
CA ASP A 33 0.34 0.73 4.47
C ASP A 33 0.17 -0.46 5.42
N TYR A 34 1.27 -0.88 6.04
CA TYR A 34 1.31 -2.07 6.88
C TYR A 34 1.79 -1.71 8.28
N HIS A 35 1.06 -2.19 9.29
CA HIS A 35 1.39 -2.06 10.70
C HIS A 35 1.49 -3.43 11.31
N HIS A 36 2.56 -3.69 12.07
CA HIS A 36 2.64 -4.90 12.86
C HIS A 36 3.04 -4.56 14.31
N PRO A 37 2.28 -5.00 15.33
CA PRO A 37 2.55 -4.61 16.72
C PRO A 37 3.86 -5.17 17.29
N SER A 38 4.27 -6.37 16.86
CA SER A 38 5.40 -7.09 17.49
C SER A 38 6.55 -7.47 16.55
N LYS A 39 6.44 -7.26 15.23
CA LYS A 39 7.45 -7.69 14.26
C LYS A 39 7.90 -6.55 13.36
N THR A 40 9.14 -6.64 12.92
CA THR A 40 9.72 -5.70 11.95
C THR A 40 9.09 -5.98 10.60
N HIS A 41 8.65 -4.94 9.92
CA HIS A 41 7.84 -5.08 8.73
C HIS A 41 8.14 -3.97 7.73
N ARG A 42 7.72 -4.17 6.48
CA ARG A 42 7.80 -3.16 5.43
C ARG A 42 6.63 -3.32 4.47
N SER A 43 6.45 -2.32 3.63
CA SER A 43 5.44 -2.32 2.59
C SER A 43 6.06 -1.88 1.27
N SER A 44 5.50 -2.38 0.17
CA SER A 44 5.97 -2.05 -1.17
C SER A 44 4.79 -1.95 -2.12
N VAL A 45 4.95 -1.15 -3.15
CA VAL A 45 3.94 -0.94 -4.20
C VAL A 45 4.58 -1.01 -5.57
N VAL A 46 3.83 -1.58 -6.50
CA VAL A 46 4.12 -1.54 -7.93
C VAL A 46 3.03 -0.68 -8.56
N GLY A 47 3.37 0.57 -8.82
CA GLY A 47 2.60 1.47 -9.66
C GLY A 47 3.44 1.82 -10.88
N GLU A 48 3.46 3.09 -11.30
CA GLU A 48 4.34 3.57 -12.38
C GLU A 48 5.79 3.17 -12.13
N ILE A 49 6.24 3.35 -10.89
CA ILE A 49 7.51 2.84 -10.38
C ILE A 49 7.27 1.76 -9.32
N TYR A 50 8.32 0.98 -9.05
CA TYR A 50 8.39 0.18 -7.84
C TYR A 50 8.90 1.05 -6.70
N TYR A 51 8.13 1.15 -5.63
CA TYR A 51 8.52 1.84 -4.41
C TYR A 51 8.40 0.89 -3.23
N THR A 52 9.41 0.87 -2.36
CA THR A 52 9.40 0.11 -1.13
C THR A 52 9.81 1.03 0.01
N SER A 53 9.15 0.88 1.15
CA SER A 53 9.65 1.43 2.39
C SER A 53 10.84 0.63 2.91
N ASP A 54 11.60 1.26 3.79
CA ASP A 54 12.59 0.57 4.62
C ASP A 54 11.90 -0.31 5.68
N TRP A 55 12.67 -1.23 6.25
CA TRP A 55 12.22 -2.04 7.38
C TRP A 55 11.86 -1.13 8.56
N THR A 56 10.58 -1.12 8.88
CA THR A 56 9.98 -0.35 9.95
C THR A 56 9.92 -1.18 11.22
N ALA A 57 10.25 -0.55 12.35
CA ALA A 57 10.27 -1.19 13.65
C ALA A 57 8.85 -1.67 14.08
N PRO A 58 8.77 -2.69 14.96
CA PRO A 58 7.50 -3.12 15.54
C PRO A 58 6.71 -1.96 16.18
N GLY A 59 5.39 -1.97 16.02
CA GLY A 59 4.48 -0.99 16.60
C GLY A 59 4.34 0.30 15.79
N LEU A 60 5.16 0.51 14.76
CA LEU A 60 5.05 1.63 13.83
C LEU A 60 4.32 1.21 12.56
N TRP A 61 3.92 2.20 11.76
CA TRP A 61 3.35 1.98 10.43
C TRP A 61 4.42 2.14 9.37
N SER A 62 4.48 1.18 8.46
CA SER A 62 5.22 1.26 7.21
C SER A 62 4.30 1.81 6.11
N TYR A 63 4.72 2.88 5.44
CA TYR A 63 3.95 3.51 4.37
C TYR A 63 4.67 3.38 3.04
N ALA A 64 3.97 2.94 2.01
CA ALA A 64 4.50 2.87 0.65
C ALA A 64 3.44 3.29 -0.36
N ALA A 65 3.69 4.37 -1.09
CA ALA A 65 2.77 4.87 -2.10
C ALA A 65 3.49 5.38 -3.34
N THR A 66 2.86 5.23 -4.49
CA THR A 66 3.36 5.76 -5.76
C THR A 66 2.22 6.00 -6.75
N TYR A 67 2.52 6.62 -7.90
CA TYR A 67 1.53 6.84 -8.96
C TYR A 67 0.99 5.52 -9.49
N ALA A 68 -0.33 5.44 -9.66
CA ALA A 68 -0.98 4.24 -10.18
C ALA A 68 -0.81 4.13 -11.70
N LYS A 69 -0.57 2.91 -12.19
CA LYS A 69 -0.70 2.52 -13.60
C LYS A 69 -2.17 2.39 -13.98
N LEU A 70 -2.44 2.50 -15.28
CA LEU A 70 -3.75 2.18 -15.87
C LEU A 70 -4.23 0.76 -15.55
N SER A 71 -3.31 -0.19 -15.37
CA SER A 71 -3.60 -1.56 -14.92
C SER A 71 -2.36 -2.21 -14.30
N GLY A 72 -2.57 -3.31 -13.58
CA GLY A 72 -1.47 -4.09 -12.99
C GLY A 72 -0.83 -3.46 -11.75
N ASN A 73 -1.52 -2.54 -11.08
CA ASN A 73 -1.11 -2.04 -9.76
C ASN A 73 -1.08 -3.18 -8.75
N LYS A 74 -0.02 -3.25 -7.95
CA LYS A 74 0.11 -4.25 -6.89
C LYS A 74 0.61 -3.61 -5.60
N ALA A 75 0.13 -4.13 -4.48
CA ALA A 75 0.56 -3.77 -3.16
C ALA A 75 1.08 -5.02 -2.45
N TYR A 76 2.14 -4.85 -1.68
CA TYR A 76 2.84 -5.91 -0.97
C TYR A 76 3.14 -5.47 0.46
N TRP A 77 3.20 -6.46 1.35
CA TRP A 77 3.63 -6.33 2.74
C TRP A 77 4.60 -7.47 3.03
N ASP A 78 5.58 -7.22 3.89
CA ASP A 78 6.60 -8.20 4.26
C ASP A 78 6.91 -8.07 5.75
N VAL A 79 7.11 -9.21 6.42
CA VAL A 79 7.33 -9.32 7.86
C VAL A 79 8.46 -10.30 8.11
N LYS A 80 9.37 -9.95 9.01
CA LYS A 80 10.44 -10.84 9.46
C LYS A 80 10.48 -10.95 10.98
#